data_AF-A0A8J9VUN3-F1
#
_entry.id   AF-A0A8J9VUN3-F1
#
_cell.length_a   1.000
_cell.length_b   1.000
_cell.length_c   1.000
_cell.angle_alpha   90.00
_cell.angle_beta   90.00
_cell.angle_gamma   90.00
#
_symmetry.space_group_name_H-M   'P 1'
#
loop_
_entity.id
_entity.type
_entity.pdbx_description
1 polymer ?
#
loop_
_entity_poly.entity_id
_entity_poly.type
_entity_poly.pdbx_seq_one_letter_code
_entity_poly.pdbx_strand_id
1 'polypeptide(L)'
;MSEPSVSTMYKESGIKVLIVKRSSIKGQITKFKNYLDKITRQSQLTGIEVAELSLKVSRFESLSAKYDELQTQIELINADTLDEELDERERIEQDIILCTAMAKNIIEEQNELKNLEQDKRRLYQIISAVQKMYGDDPKLLGNGQGEEEEEEEDPIT
;
A
#
# COMPACT_ATOMS: atom_id res chain seq x y z
N MET A 1 29.99 47.91 -2.59
CA MET A 1 29.44 46.61 -2.16
C MET A 1 30.04 46.34 -0.79
N SER A 2 29.22 46.31 0.27
CA SER A 2 29.70 46.05 1.63
C SER A 2 29.84 44.55 1.83
N GLU A 3 30.94 44.10 2.45
CA GLU A 3 31.13 42.69 2.78
C GLU A 3 30.09 42.20 3.81
N PRO A 4 29.55 40.98 3.64
CA PRO A 4 28.60 40.42 4.59
C PRO A 4 29.28 40.15 5.94
N SER A 5 28.54 40.39 7.02
CA SER A 5 28.98 40.07 8.39
C SER A 5 29.26 38.58 8.55
N VAL A 6 30.23 38.24 9.42
CA VAL A 6 30.54 36.85 9.80
C VAL A 6 29.29 36.09 10.27
N SER A 7 28.38 36.76 10.99
CA SER A 7 27.09 36.16 11.41
C SER A 7 26.20 35.80 10.21
N THR A 8 26.20 36.63 9.18
CA THR A 8 25.49 36.38 7.91
C THR A 8 26.09 35.17 7.19
N MET A 9 27.42 35.05 7.14
CA MET A 9 28.10 33.90 6.51
C MET A 9 27.80 32.56 7.19
N TYR A 10 27.71 32.54 8.53
CA TYR A 10 27.33 31.32 9.27
C TYR A 10 25.86 30.93 9.04
N LYS A 11 24.95 31.91 8.98
CA LYS A 11 23.55 31.69 8.60
C LYS A 11 23.43 31.09 7.19
N GLU A 12 24.15 31.66 6.22
CA GLU A 12 24.18 31.20 4.83
C GLU A 12 24.74 29.78 4.67
N SER A 13 25.74 29.42 5.48
CA SER A 13 26.31 28.07 5.47
C SER A 13 25.37 27.06 6.13
N GLY A 14 24.68 27.46 7.19
CA GLY A 14 23.68 26.65 7.88
C GLY A 14 22.48 26.33 6.99
N ILE A 15 21.89 27.33 6.35
CA ILE A 15 20.71 27.13 5.49
C ILE A 15 21.02 26.23 4.29
N LYS A 16 22.19 26.37 3.66
CA LYS A 16 22.61 25.49 2.55
C LYS A 16 22.60 24.02 2.95
N VAL A 17 23.08 23.70 4.15
CA VAL A 17 23.06 22.32 4.67
C VAL A 17 21.63 21.83 4.87
N LEU A 18 20.73 22.67 5.40
CA LEU A 18 19.32 22.30 5.60
C LEU A 18 18.61 22.06 4.26
N ILE A 19 18.83 22.90 3.26
CA ILE A 19 18.28 22.74 1.91
C ILE A 19 18.77 21.45 1.23
N VAL A 20 20.04 21.09 1.41
CA VAL A 20 20.59 19.81 0.91
C VAL A 20 19.91 18.63 1.62
N LYS A 21 19.70 18.70 2.94
CA LYS A 21 18.95 17.67 3.68
C LYS A 21 17.52 17.55 3.16
N ARG A 22 16.83 18.67 2.89
CA ARG A 22 15.47 18.67 2.34
C ARG A 22 15.44 18.01 0.96
N SER A 23 16.41 18.35 0.12
CA SER A 23 16.57 17.74 -1.21
C SER A 23 16.79 16.22 -1.12
N SER A 24 17.54 15.76 -0.11
CA SER A 24 17.72 14.33 0.17
C SER A 24 16.41 13.65 0.58
N ILE A 25 15.57 14.30 1.39
CA ILE A 25 14.24 13.80 1.75
C ILE A 25 13.35 13.69 0.50
N LYS A 26 13.30 14.73 -0.33
CA LYS A 26 12.57 14.69 -1.62
C LYS A 26 13.04 13.54 -2.51
N GLY A 27 14.36 13.31 -2.58
CA GLY A 27 14.93 12.17 -3.31
C GLY A 27 14.51 10.81 -2.75
N GLN A 28 14.37 10.68 -1.43
CA GLN A 28 13.85 9.46 -0.80
C GLN A 28 12.36 9.24 -1.13
N ILE A 29 11.54 10.30 -1.09
CA ILE A 29 10.14 10.30 -1.50
C ILE A 29 10.02 9.81 -2.96
N THR A 30 10.77 10.41 -3.89
CA THR A 30 10.76 9.99 -5.30
C THR A 30 11.12 8.52 -5.47
N LYS A 31 12.18 8.05 -4.79
CA LYS A 31 12.57 6.63 -4.86
C LYS A 31 11.47 5.70 -4.33
N PHE A 32 10.74 6.12 -3.30
CA PHE A 32 9.66 5.31 -2.77
C PHE A 32 8.43 5.32 -3.66
N LYS A 33 8.05 6.48 -4.23
CA LYS A 33 7.01 6.55 -5.27
C LYS A 33 7.28 5.59 -6.42
N ASN A 34 8.50 5.61 -6.96
CA ASN A 34 8.92 4.69 -8.03
C ASN A 34 8.84 3.21 -7.60
N TYR A 35 9.11 2.91 -6.33
CA TYR A 35 8.96 1.56 -5.78
C TYR A 35 7.48 1.16 -5.70
N LEU A 36 6.61 2.04 -5.19
CA LEU A 36 5.16 1.83 -5.15
C LEU A 36 4.59 1.61 -6.55
N ASP A 37 4.99 2.42 -7.53
CA ASP A 37 4.59 2.27 -8.94
C ASP A 37 5.04 0.94 -9.57
N LYS A 38 6.15 0.38 -9.09
CA LYS A 38 6.64 -0.93 -9.54
C LYS A 38 5.80 -2.05 -8.97
N ILE A 39 5.52 -2.02 -7.67
CA ILE A 39 4.84 -3.13 -6.98
C ILE A 39 3.32 -3.13 -7.23
N THR A 40 2.70 -1.97 -7.47
CA THR A 40 1.26 -1.89 -7.81
C THR A 40 0.93 -2.50 -9.16
N ARG A 41 1.92 -2.69 -10.03
CA ARG A 41 1.77 -3.40 -11.32
C ARG A 41 1.80 -4.92 -11.17
N GLN A 42 2.15 -5.43 -10.00
CA GLN A 42 2.15 -6.87 -9.70
C GLN A 42 0.75 -7.27 -9.20
N SER A 43 0.24 -8.41 -9.67
CA SER A 43 -1.06 -8.94 -9.21
C SER A 43 -1.02 -9.45 -7.77
N GLN A 44 0.15 -9.91 -7.33
CA GLN A 44 0.37 -10.44 -5.99
C GLN A 44 1.82 -10.21 -5.59
N LEU A 45 2.03 -9.78 -4.35
CA LEU A 45 3.35 -9.61 -3.77
C LEU A 45 3.78 -10.89 -3.05
N THR A 46 5.05 -11.20 -3.13
CA THR A 46 5.64 -12.22 -2.27
C THR A 46 5.65 -11.76 -0.82
N GLY A 47 5.69 -12.71 0.13
CA GLY A 47 5.82 -12.36 1.55
C GLY A 47 7.08 -11.53 1.87
N ILE A 48 8.15 -11.68 1.08
CA ILE A 48 9.37 -10.87 1.20
C ILE A 48 9.11 -9.42 0.76
N GLU A 49 8.42 -9.23 -0.36
CA GLU A 49 8.06 -7.88 -0.86
C GLU A 49 7.10 -7.17 0.11
N VAL A 50 6.13 -7.88 0.69
CA VAL A 50 5.24 -7.32 1.73
C VAL A 50 6.05 -6.90 2.98
N ALA A 51 7.00 -7.72 3.42
CA ALA A 51 7.87 -7.40 4.54
C ALA A 51 8.79 -6.20 4.22
N GLU A 52 9.35 -6.14 3.01
CA GLU A 52 10.16 -5.01 2.56
C GLU A 52 9.34 -3.71 2.53
N LEU A 53 8.13 -3.75 1.98
CA LEU A 53 7.20 -2.62 1.95
C LEU A 53 6.87 -2.14 3.37
N SER A 54 6.59 -3.07 4.29
CA SER A 54 6.33 -2.75 5.70
C SER A 54 7.51 -2.02 6.35
N LEU A 55 8.75 -2.48 6.10
CA LEU A 55 9.96 -1.81 6.59
C LEU A 55 10.15 -0.42 5.98
N LYS A 56 9.80 -0.23 4.71
CA LYS A 56 9.84 1.09 4.06
C LYS A 56 8.80 2.05 4.65
N VAL A 57 7.60 1.56 4.96
CA VAL A 57 6.55 2.35 5.65
C VAL A 57 7.07 2.89 6.99
N SER A 58 7.61 2.02 7.86
CA SER A 58 8.14 2.48 9.16
C SER A 58 9.28 3.50 9.03
N ARG A 59 10.10 3.37 7.97
CA ARG A 59 11.13 4.37 7.66
C ARG A 59 10.52 5.70 7.22
N PHE A 60 9.42 5.69 6.47
CA PHE A 60 8.72 6.89 6.02
C PHE A 60 8.00 7.62 7.16
N GLU A 61 7.42 6.87 8.11
CA GLU A 61 6.87 7.45 9.34
C GLU A 61 7.98 8.19 10.13
N SER A 62 9.17 7.60 10.22
CA SER A 62 10.34 8.27 10.82
C SER A 62 10.87 9.44 9.98
N LEU A 63 10.71 9.39 8.65
CA LEU A 63 11.12 10.46 7.73
C LEU A 63 10.24 11.69 7.89
N SER A 64 8.94 11.51 8.16
CA SER A 64 7.99 12.59 8.44
C SER A 64 8.45 13.45 9.61
N ALA A 65 8.77 12.85 10.76
CA ALA A 65 9.27 13.58 11.93
C ALA A 65 10.59 14.31 11.67
N LYS A 66 11.49 13.71 10.89
CA LYS A 66 12.76 14.36 10.49
C LYS A 66 12.53 15.54 9.56
N TYR A 67 11.54 15.44 8.68
CA TYR A 67 11.17 16.51 7.78
C TYR A 67 10.58 17.70 8.55
N ASP A 68 9.66 17.44 9.48
CA ASP A 68 9.01 18.47 10.28
C ASP A 68 10.01 19.35 11.06
N GLU A 69 10.95 18.71 11.76
CA GLU A 69 12.04 19.40 12.46
C GLU A 69 12.93 20.21 11.49
N LEU A 70 13.30 19.60 10.36
CA LEU A 70 14.14 20.26 9.37
C LEU A 70 13.45 21.49 8.75
N GLN A 71 12.18 21.35 8.40
CA GLN A 71 11.40 22.40 7.75
C GLN A 71 11.14 23.55 8.71
N THR A 72 10.89 23.25 10.00
CA THR A 72 10.80 24.28 11.05
C THR A 72 12.08 25.12 11.14
N GLN A 73 13.26 24.49 11.09
CA GLN A 73 14.54 25.23 11.08
C GLN A 73 14.71 26.10 9.83
N ILE A 74 14.26 25.62 8.67
CA ILE A 74 14.29 26.39 7.42
C ILE A 74 13.38 27.60 7.52
N GLU A 75 12.15 27.43 7.98
CA GLU A 75 11.14 28.50 8.15
C GLU A 75 11.63 29.61 9.10
N LEU A 76 12.30 29.23 10.19
CA LEU A 76 12.89 30.20 11.13
C LEU A 76 14.02 31.03 10.48
N ILE A 77 14.79 30.45 9.57
CA ILE A 77 15.88 31.15 8.88
C ILE A 77 15.34 32.00 7.72
N ASN A 78 14.37 31.46 6.98
CA ASN A 78 13.74 32.05 5.81
C ASN A 78 12.42 32.79 6.17
N ALA A 79 12.39 33.45 7.33
CA ALA A 79 11.18 34.11 7.83
C ALA A 79 10.63 35.19 6.86
N ASP A 80 11.50 35.82 6.07
CA ASP A 80 11.11 36.82 5.06
C ASP A 80 10.40 36.20 3.84
N THR A 81 10.52 34.88 3.64
CA THR A 81 9.86 34.12 2.57
C THR A 81 9.05 32.95 3.15
N LEU A 82 8.44 33.15 4.31
CA LEU A 82 7.76 32.09 5.06
C LEU A 82 6.62 31.43 4.27
N ASP A 83 5.85 32.20 3.51
CA ASP A 83 4.73 31.65 2.71
C ASP A 83 5.21 30.60 1.69
N GLU A 84 6.35 30.84 1.03
CA GLU A 84 6.95 29.88 0.09
C GLU A 84 7.40 28.59 0.80
N GLU A 85 7.87 28.72 2.05
CA GLU A 85 8.30 27.60 2.87
C GLU A 85 7.12 26.77 3.41
N LEU A 86 6.00 27.42 3.75
CA LEU A 86 4.75 26.75 4.12
C LEU A 86 4.13 26.00 2.93
N ASP A 87 4.19 26.59 1.74
CA ASP A 87 3.77 25.92 0.51
C ASP A 87 4.64 24.67 0.21
N GLU A 88 5.96 24.76 0.43
CA GLU A 88 6.86 23.60 0.29
C GLU A 88 6.60 22.55 1.35
N ARG A 89 6.28 22.97 2.59
CA ARG A 89 5.84 22.09 3.67
C ARG A 89 4.64 21.26 3.27
N GLU A 90 3.56 21.91 2.87
CA GLU A 90 2.33 21.24 2.50
C GLU A 90 2.57 20.21 1.38
N ARG A 91 3.33 20.59 0.34
CA ARG A 91 3.67 19.68 -0.77
C ARG A 91 4.41 18.42 -0.30
N ILE A 92 5.44 18.58 0.53
CA ILE A 92 6.24 17.43 0.97
C ILE A 92 5.48 16.58 1.99
N GLU A 93 4.73 17.18 2.90
CA GLU A 93 3.89 16.45 3.86
C GLU A 93 2.82 15.63 3.13
N GLN A 94 2.13 16.24 2.16
CA GLN A 94 1.15 15.54 1.34
C GLN A 94 1.78 14.34 0.62
N ASP A 95 2.98 14.50 0.07
CA ASP A 95 3.71 13.43 -0.58
C ASP A 95 4.05 12.26 0.36
N ILE A 96 4.49 12.56 1.59
CA ILE A 96 4.78 11.54 2.61
C ILE A 96 3.50 10.81 3.03
N ILE A 97 2.42 11.55 3.26
CA ILE A 97 1.11 11.00 3.64
C ILE A 97 0.60 10.06 2.55
N LEU A 98 0.59 10.51 1.30
CA LEU A 98 0.11 9.70 0.17
C LEU A 98 0.93 8.43 -0.01
N CYS A 99 2.27 8.52 0.05
CA CYS A 99 3.12 7.34 -0.08
C CYS A 99 2.89 6.34 1.07
N THR A 100 2.72 6.84 2.29
CA THR A 100 2.46 6.01 3.47
C THR A 100 1.10 5.33 3.38
N ALA A 101 0.06 6.08 2.99
CA ALA A 101 -1.30 5.56 2.83
C ALA A 101 -1.39 4.51 1.72
N MET A 102 -0.82 4.78 0.54
CA MET A 102 -0.77 3.83 -0.56
C MET A 102 -0.05 2.53 -0.15
N ALA A 103 1.11 2.65 0.50
CA ALA A 103 1.86 1.50 0.97
C ALA A 103 1.08 0.66 2.00
N LYS A 104 0.42 1.30 2.97
CA LYS A 104 -0.40 0.61 3.98
C LYS A 104 -1.58 -0.11 3.35
N ASN A 105 -2.26 0.52 2.39
CA ASN A 105 -3.37 -0.08 1.66
C ASN A 105 -2.90 -1.33 0.88
N ILE A 106 -1.79 -1.24 0.15
CA ILE A 106 -1.21 -2.40 -0.56
C ILE A 106 -0.91 -3.55 0.42
N ILE A 107 -0.35 -3.27 1.60
CA ILE A 107 -0.09 -4.31 2.61
C ILE A 107 -1.39 -4.98 3.08
N GLU A 108 -2.44 -4.19 3.31
CA GLU A 108 -3.75 -4.67 3.75
C GLU A 108 -4.39 -5.58 2.69
N GLU A 109 -4.46 -5.14 1.43
CA GLU A 109 -4.97 -5.92 0.30
C GLU A 109 -4.22 -7.26 0.15
N GLN A 110 -2.89 -7.27 0.27
CA GLN A 110 -2.10 -8.50 0.18
C GLN A 110 -2.36 -9.47 1.35
N ASN A 111 -2.63 -8.95 2.55
CA ASN A 111 -2.99 -9.77 3.70
C ASN A 111 -4.38 -10.38 3.53
N GLU A 112 -5.35 -9.62 3.01
CA GLU A 112 -6.70 -10.12 2.71
C GLU A 112 -6.67 -11.23 1.66
N LEU A 113 -5.94 -11.02 0.56
CA LEU A 113 -5.76 -12.04 -0.49
C LEU A 113 -5.15 -13.33 0.08
N LYS A 114 -4.12 -13.21 0.92
CA LYS A 114 -3.48 -14.36 1.57
C LYS A 114 -4.43 -15.12 2.48
N ASN A 115 -5.27 -14.43 3.24
CA ASN A 115 -6.27 -15.04 4.11
C ASN A 115 -7.31 -15.80 3.29
N LEU A 116 -7.83 -15.18 2.22
CA LEU A 116 -8.79 -15.81 1.31
C LEU A 116 -8.22 -17.09 0.66
N GLU A 117 -6.94 -17.08 0.25
CA GLU A 117 -6.26 -18.27 -0.27
C GLU A 117 -6.09 -19.38 0.78
N GLN A 118 -5.86 -19.02 2.04
CA GLN A 118 -5.77 -19.98 3.13
C GLN A 118 -7.13 -20.64 3.41
N ASP A 119 -8.20 -19.85 3.45
CA ASP A 119 -9.54 -20.35 3.69
C ASP A 119 -10.04 -21.21 2.51
N LYS A 120 -9.76 -20.81 1.27
CA LYS A 120 -10.02 -21.63 0.08
C LYS A 120 -9.30 -22.98 0.17
N ARG A 121 -8.04 -23.01 0.62
CA ARG A 121 -7.29 -24.26 0.81
C ARG A 121 -7.92 -25.15 1.88
N ARG A 122 -8.33 -24.58 3.02
CA ARG A 122 -9.03 -25.32 4.08
C ARG A 122 -10.34 -25.93 3.58
N LEU A 123 -11.12 -25.16 2.83
CA LEU A 123 -12.38 -25.64 2.26
C LEU A 123 -12.16 -26.85 1.34
N TYR A 124 -11.16 -26.80 0.45
CA TYR A 124 -10.83 -27.95 -0.40
C TYR A 124 -10.39 -29.17 0.39
N GLN A 125 -9.63 -28.99 1.48
CA GLN A 125 -9.24 -30.10 2.36
C GLN A 125 -10.45 -30.75 3.01
N ILE A 126 -11.41 -29.95 3.48
CA ILE A 126 -12.67 -30.44 4.07
C ILE A 126 -13.48 -31.20 3.02
N ILE A 127 -13.68 -30.65 1.83
CA ILE A 127 -14.43 -31.30 0.75
C ILE A 127 -13.78 -32.65 0.39
N SER A 128 -12.46 -32.68 0.24
CA SER A 128 -11.72 -33.92 -0.05
C SER A 128 -11.86 -34.95 1.08
N ALA A 129 -11.85 -34.52 2.34
CA ALA A 129 -12.07 -35.40 3.48
C ALA A 129 -13.49 -35.97 3.50
N VAL A 130 -14.51 -35.13 3.22
CA VAL A 130 -15.91 -35.55 3.13
C VAL A 130 -16.09 -36.59 2.02
N GLN A 131 -15.56 -36.35 0.82
CA GLN A 131 -15.61 -37.31 -0.29
C GLN A 131 -15.00 -38.68 0.09
N LYS A 132 -13.88 -38.68 0.83
CA LYS A 132 -13.28 -39.92 1.33
C LYS A 132 -14.12 -40.64 2.38
N MET A 133 -14.86 -39.91 3.22
CA MET A 133 -15.70 -40.50 4.26
C MET A 133 -16.97 -41.14 3.71
N TYR A 134 -17.60 -40.51 2.71
CA TYR A 134 -18.85 -41.00 2.14
C TYR A 134 -18.63 -41.98 0.97
N GLY A 135 -17.38 -42.14 0.50
CA GLY A 135 -17.06 -42.94 -0.67
C GLY A 135 -17.64 -42.33 -1.96
N ASP A 136 -17.16 -42.78 -3.12
CA ASP A 136 -17.78 -42.47 -4.41
C ASP A 136 -19.12 -43.22 -4.56
N ASP A 137 -20.07 -43.04 -3.62
CA ASP A 137 -21.38 -43.68 -3.72
C ASP A 137 -22.23 -42.91 -4.76
N PRO A 138 -22.43 -43.43 -5.99
CA PRO A 138 -23.02 -42.67 -7.09
C PRO A 138 -24.50 -42.36 -6.87
N LYS A 139 -25.12 -42.89 -5.81
CA LYS A 139 -26.55 -42.81 -5.54
C LYS A 139 -27.00 -41.48 -4.90
N LEU A 140 -26.08 -40.61 -4.49
CA LEU A 140 -26.41 -39.27 -3.96
C LEU A 140 -26.34 -38.16 -5.03
N LEU A 141 -25.80 -38.46 -6.21
CA LEU A 141 -25.99 -37.64 -7.41
C LEU A 141 -27.28 -38.11 -8.09
N GLY A 142 -28.40 -37.95 -7.38
CA GLY A 142 -29.71 -38.28 -7.91
C GLY A 142 -29.94 -37.54 -9.22
N ASN A 143 -29.91 -38.29 -10.31
CA ASN A 143 -30.47 -37.87 -11.58
C ASN A 143 -31.90 -37.41 -11.29
N GLY A 144 -32.17 -36.12 -11.50
CA GLY A 144 -33.53 -35.63 -11.73
C GLY A 144 -34.04 -36.20 -13.04
N GLN A 145 -34.31 -37.51 -13.07
CA GLN A 145 -35.25 -38.06 -14.04
C GLN A 145 -36.62 -37.73 -13.47
N GLY A 146 -37.19 -36.62 -13.98
CA GLY A 146 -38.63 -36.42 -13.90
C GLY A 146 -39.28 -37.63 -14.54
N GLU A 147 -40.01 -38.39 -13.74
CA GLU A 147 -41.05 -39.27 -14.23
C GLU A 147 -42.11 -38.33 -14.84
N GLU A 148 -42.03 -38.10 -16.15
CA GLU A 148 -43.16 -37.61 -16.93
C GLU A 148 -44.13 -38.78 -17.02
N GLU A 149 -45.19 -38.73 -16.19
CA GLU A 149 -46.36 -39.59 -16.31
C GLU A 149 -46.98 -39.36 -17.70
N GLU A 150 -46.96 -40.38 -18.55
CA GLU A 150 -47.75 -40.42 -19.78
C GLU A 150 -49.24 -40.45 -19.40
N GLU A 151 -49.94 -39.34 -19.60
CA GLU A 151 -51.41 -39.32 -19.62
C GLU A 151 -51.89 -40.04 -20.89
N GLU A 152 -52.54 -41.21 -20.73
CA GLU A 152 -53.33 -41.89 -21.75
C GLU A 152 -54.50 -40.98 -22.18
N GLU A 153 -54.48 -40.47 -23.42
CA GLU A 153 -55.68 -39.92 -24.05
C GLU A 153 -56.55 -41.08 -24.59
N ASP A 154 -57.73 -41.23 -24.00
CA ASP A 154 -58.81 -42.09 -24.50
C ASP A 154 -59.30 -41.65 -25.90
N PRO A 155 -59.61 -42.58 -26.82
CA PRO A 155 -60.10 -42.22 -28.15
C PRO A 155 -61.59 -41.84 -28.10
N ILE A 156 -61.90 -40.60 -28.49
CA ILE A 156 -63.27 -40.16 -28.73
C ILE A 156 -63.83 -40.90 -29.95
N THR A 157 -65.00 -41.54 -29.76
CA THR A 157 -65.81 -42.18 -30.80
C THR A 157 -66.80 -41.21 -31.43
#